data_AF-A0A6G8Q707-F1
#
_entry.id   AF-A0A6G8Q707-F1
#
_cell.length_a   1.000
_cell.length_b   1.000
_cell.length_c   1.000
_cell.angle_alpha   90.00
_cell.angle_beta   90.00
_cell.angle_gamma   90.00
#
_symmetry.space_group_name_H-M   'P 1'
#
loop_
_entity.id
_entity.type
_entity.pdbx_description
1 polymer ?
#
loop_
_entity_poly.entity_id
_entity_poly.type
_entity_poly.pdbx_seq_one_letter_code
_entity_poly.pdbx_strand_id
1 'polypeptide(L)'
;MSTKTKVAVITAVIAVVAFFLSPILFPPADVGVAPTSTQLPFLMFLGVSDAVLLGLGVSFLVFGYPVLRKVSPDSKARAWAMYLSIGYLMVSWWPHLGMHASNGMDIGGLLVIDFLFHLPLEIAGVVLAYCAYSLFASWRSGKLAGAAHAGDEALAGEATR
;
A
#
# COMPACT_ATOMS: atom_id res chain seq x y z
N MET A 1 18.73 13.88 7.40
CA MET A 1 18.40 12.44 7.32
C MET A 1 17.99 12.06 5.90
N SER A 2 18.56 11.00 5.32
CA SER A 2 18.23 10.55 3.95
C SER A 2 16.78 10.07 3.85
N THR A 3 16.17 10.10 2.65
CA THR A 3 14.80 9.56 2.43
C THR A 3 14.72 8.08 2.80
N LYS A 4 15.75 7.28 2.51
CA LYS A 4 15.81 5.87 2.91
C LYS A 4 15.71 5.70 4.43
N THR A 5 16.45 6.53 5.16
CA THR A 5 16.40 6.54 6.63
C THR A 5 15.03 7.00 7.13
N LYS A 6 14.40 8.03 6.52
CA LYS A 6 13.02 8.45 6.86
C LYS A 6 12.01 7.32 6.67
N VAL A 7 12.06 6.64 5.53
CA VAL A 7 11.21 5.47 5.25
C VAL A 7 11.44 4.38 6.29
N ALA A 8 12.69 3.98 6.54
CA ALA A 8 12.99 2.94 7.53
C ALA A 8 12.47 3.28 8.93
N VAL A 9 12.67 4.53 9.37
CA VAL A 9 12.20 4.99 10.69
C VAL A 9 10.67 4.99 10.77
N ILE A 10 9.97 5.57 9.78
CA ILE A 10 8.51 5.61 9.78
C ILE A 10 7.93 4.20 9.70
N THR A 11 8.47 3.34 8.84
CA THR A 11 8.06 1.93 8.76
C THR A 11 8.22 1.24 10.11
N ALA A 12 9.37 1.36 10.76
CA ALA A 12 9.62 0.71 12.05
C ALA A 12 8.67 1.22 13.15
N VAL A 13 8.50 2.54 13.26
CA VAL A 13 7.62 3.16 14.27
C VAL A 13 6.18 2.71 14.07
N ILE A 14 5.66 2.79 12.85
CA ILE A 14 4.28 2.40 12.55
C ILE A 14 4.09 0.90 12.74
N ALA A 15 5.03 0.07 12.31
CA ALA A 15 4.94 -1.38 12.48
C ALA A 15 4.91 -1.80 13.95
N VAL A 16 5.79 -1.24 14.79
CA VAL A 16 5.82 -1.52 16.23
C VAL A 16 4.48 -1.11 16.87
N VAL A 17 4.01 0.11 16.60
CA VAL A 17 2.73 0.59 17.13
C VAL A 17 1.59 -0.30 16.65
N ALA A 18 1.49 -0.59 15.36
CA ALA A 18 0.41 -1.39 14.78
C ALA A 18 0.38 -2.83 15.30
N PHE A 19 1.55 -3.46 15.49
CA PHE A 19 1.63 -4.82 16.02
C PHE A 19 1.08 -4.91 17.45
N PHE A 20 1.49 -4.00 18.35
CA PHE A 20 1.01 -4.00 19.72
C PHE A 20 -0.42 -3.45 19.88
N LEU A 21 -0.83 -2.55 18.98
CA LEU A 21 -2.17 -1.96 19.00
C LEU A 21 -3.24 -2.89 18.38
N SER A 22 -2.82 -3.85 17.54
CA SER A 22 -3.72 -4.78 16.85
C SER A 22 -4.72 -5.47 17.79
N PRO A 23 -4.33 -6.20 18.87
CA PRO A 23 -5.29 -6.87 19.75
C PRO A 23 -6.18 -5.92 20.57
N ILE A 24 -5.85 -4.63 20.63
CA ILE A 24 -6.65 -3.61 21.34
C ILE A 24 -7.74 -3.07 20.42
N LEU A 25 -7.39 -2.77 19.16
CA LEU A 25 -8.35 -2.29 18.16
C LEU A 25 -9.17 -3.41 17.54
N PHE A 26 -8.61 -4.61 17.52
CA PHE A 26 -9.18 -5.83 16.97
C PHE A 26 -9.11 -6.96 18.00
N PRO A 27 -9.89 -6.89 19.10
CA PRO A 27 -9.93 -7.95 20.09
C PRO A 27 -10.33 -9.29 19.42
N PRO A 28 -9.50 -10.35 19.50
CA PRO A 28 -9.82 -11.62 18.89
C PRO A 28 -11.15 -12.17 19.42
N ALA A 29 -12.00 -12.65 18.52
CA ALA A 29 -13.27 -13.26 18.89
C ALA A 29 -13.02 -14.56 19.67
N ASP A 30 -13.79 -14.77 20.73
CA ASP A 30 -13.81 -16.05 21.42
C ASP A 30 -14.67 -17.05 20.63
N VAL A 31 -13.99 -17.89 19.85
CA VAL A 31 -14.62 -18.97 19.07
C VAL A 31 -14.49 -20.33 19.76
N GLY A 32 -14.11 -20.36 21.05
CA GLY A 32 -13.98 -21.59 21.84
C GLY A 32 -12.79 -22.50 21.44
N VAL A 33 -11.93 -22.03 20.54
CA VAL A 33 -10.75 -22.76 20.05
C VAL A 33 -9.53 -21.85 20.10
N ALA A 34 -8.55 -22.20 20.93
CA ALA A 34 -7.28 -21.49 21.01
C ALA A 34 -6.28 -22.00 19.95
N PRO A 35 -5.42 -21.13 19.41
CA PRO A 35 -4.31 -21.58 18.57
C PRO A 35 -3.37 -22.54 19.31
N THR A 36 -2.88 -23.56 18.61
CA THR A 36 -1.87 -24.46 19.16
C THR A 36 -0.52 -23.76 19.30
N SER A 37 0.38 -24.31 20.13
CA SER A 37 1.76 -23.82 20.25
C SER A 37 2.54 -23.84 18.93
N THR A 38 2.19 -24.74 18.01
CA THR A 38 2.79 -24.81 16.67
C THR A 38 2.24 -23.76 15.70
N GLN A 39 1.00 -23.30 15.88
CA GLN A 39 0.38 -22.27 15.03
C GLN A 39 0.82 -20.85 15.43
N LEU A 40 1.09 -20.62 16.73
CA LEU A 40 1.44 -19.30 17.26
C LEU A 40 2.58 -18.59 16.50
N PRO A 41 3.73 -19.23 16.19
CA PRO A 41 4.79 -18.56 15.44
C PRO A 41 4.36 -18.09 14.05
N PHE A 42 3.50 -18.83 13.35
CA PHE A 42 3.00 -18.45 12.03
C PHE A 42 2.04 -17.27 12.11
N LEU A 43 1.15 -17.26 13.11
CA LEU A 43 0.24 -16.14 13.37
C LEU A 43 1.01 -14.88 13.76
N MET A 44 2.06 -15.02 14.58
CA MET A 44 2.95 -13.91 14.92
C MET A 44 3.69 -13.39 13.70
N PHE A 45 4.22 -14.27 12.85
CA PHE A 45 4.89 -13.89 11.61
C PHE A 45 3.96 -13.10 10.69
N LEU A 46 2.72 -13.56 10.51
CA LEU A 46 1.70 -12.87 9.71
C LEU A 46 1.36 -11.49 10.29
N GLY A 47 1.15 -11.40 11.60
CA GLY A 47 0.89 -10.12 12.28
C GLY A 47 2.07 -9.13 12.14
N VAL A 48 3.31 -9.62 12.26
CA VAL A 48 4.51 -8.79 12.05
C VAL A 48 4.63 -8.36 10.59
N SER A 49 4.40 -9.26 9.62
CA SER A 49 4.50 -8.92 8.20
C SER A 49 3.48 -7.86 7.81
N ASP A 50 2.24 -7.97 8.28
CA ASP A 50 1.17 -7.02 7.97
C ASP A 50 1.42 -5.66 8.61
N ALA A 51 1.92 -5.63 9.85
CA ALA A 51 2.31 -4.40 10.52
C ALA A 51 3.50 -3.69 9.83
N VAL A 52 4.51 -4.45 9.40
CA VAL A 52 5.64 -3.92 8.62
C VAL A 52 5.16 -3.39 7.27
N LEU A 53 4.28 -4.13 6.58
CA LEU A 53 3.74 -3.72 5.30
C LEU A 53 2.89 -2.45 5.42
N LEU A 54 2.09 -2.33 6.48
CA LEU A 54 1.37 -1.10 6.83
C LEU A 54 2.35 0.07 7.01
N GLY A 55 3.40 -0.10 7.82
CA GLY A 55 4.39 0.96 8.04
C GLY A 55 5.10 1.38 6.76
N LEU A 56 5.40 0.42 5.87
CA LEU A 56 5.96 0.70 4.56
C LEU A 56 4.94 1.40 3.66
N GLY A 57 3.66 1.00 3.71
CA GLY A 57 2.56 1.62 3.00
C GLY A 57 2.34 3.07 3.40
N VAL A 58 2.36 3.37 4.70
CA VAL A 58 2.32 4.76 5.23
C VAL A 58 3.52 5.56 4.72
N SER A 59 4.74 4.99 4.79
CA SER A 59 5.92 5.65 4.24
C SER A 59 5.80 5.91 2.73
N PHE A 60 5.26 4.95 1.98
CA PHE A 60 4.98 5.11 0.55
C PHE A 60 3.94 6.19 0.29
N LEU A 61 2.88 6.29 1.09
CA LEU A 61 1.91 7.37 0.96
C LEU A 61 2.56 8.73 1.23
N VAL A 62 3.46 8.85 2.21
CA VAL A 62 4.12 10.13 2.49
C VAL A 62 5.13 10.53 1.40
N PHE A 63 5.90 9.60 0.84
CA PHE A 63 7.03 9.93 -0.05
C PHE A 63 6.93 9.43 -1.49
N GLY A 64 5.97 8.56 -1.79
CA GLY A 64 5.91 7.81 -3.05
C GLY A 64 5.31 8.59 -4.23
N TYR A 65 4.40 9.53 -3.97
CA TYR A 65 3.73 10.26 -5.06
C TYR A 65 4.70 11.03 -5.99
N PRO A 66 5.68 11.80 -5.47
CA PRO A 66 6.67 12.46 -6.33
C PRO A 66 7.49 11.49 -7.18
N VAL A 67 7.74 10.27 -6.71
CA VAL A 67 8.43 9.22 -7.47
C VAL A 67 7.54 8.75 -8.62
N LEU A 68 6.27 8.46 -8.36
CA LEU A 68 5.33 8.04 -9.41
C LEU A 68 5.04 9.13 -10.44
N ARG A 69 5.14 10.40 -10.06
CA ARG A 69 5.12 11.53 -11.01
C ARG A 69 6.28 11.50 -12.00
N LYS A 70 7.45 11.02 -11.59
CA LYS A 70 8.61 10.83 -12.48
C LYS A 70 8.52 9.58 -13.34
N VAL A 71 7.85 8.54 -12.86
CA VAL A 71 7.59 7.30 -13.63
C VAL A 71 6.57 7.55 -14.74
N SER A 72 5.55 8.38 -14.49
CA SER A 72 4.49 8.69 -15.44
C SER A 72 4.39 10.20 -15.70
N PRO A 73 5.45 10.86 -16.23
CA PRO A 73 5.49 12.31 -16.41
C PRO A 73 4.39 12.80 -17.35
N ASP A 74 4.07 12.01 -18.37
CA ASP A 74 3.06 12.20 -19.42
C ASP A 74 1.60 12.02 -18.95
N SER A 75 1.36 11.46 -17.75
CA SER A 75 0.00 11.28 -17.22
C SER A 75 -0.08 11.39 -15.70
N LYS A 76 -0.68 12.49 -15.21
CA LYS A 76 -0.97 12.69 -13.78
C LYS A 76 -1.99 11.69 -13.25
N ALA A 77 -3.02 11.38 -14.04
CA ALA A 77 -4.06 10.42 -13.66
C ALA A 77 -3.48 9.03 -13.42
N ARG A 78 -2.57 8.57 -14.30
CA ARG A 78 -1.88 7.29 -14.13
C ARG A 78 -0.96 7.27 -12.91
N ALA A 79 -0.25 8.36 -12.65
CA ALA A 79 0.56 8.47 -11.43
C ALA A 79 -0.29 8.35 -10.17
N TRP A 80 -1.45 9.01 -10.12
CA TRP A 80 -2.42 8.88 -9.03
C TRP A 80 -3.00 7.48 -8.92
N ALA A 81 -3.40 6.87 -10.02
CA ALA A 81 -3.94 5.51 -10.04
C ALA A 81 -2.93 4.52 -9.45
N MET A 82 -1.67 4.56 -9.90
CA MET A 82 -0.61 3.73 -9.32
C MET A 82 -0.38 4.02 -7.83
N TYR A 83 -0.38 5.30 -7.45
CA TYR A 83 -0.14 5.72 -6.07
C TYR A 83 -1.23 5.21 -5.11
N LEU A 84 -2.50 5.40 -5.46
CA LEU A 84 -3.61 4.96 -4.62
C LEU A 84 -3.72 3.43 -4.59
N SER A 85 -3.51 2.75 -5.72
CA SER A 85 -3.53 1.29 -5.77
C SER A 85 -2.42 0.66 -4.94
N ILE A 86 -1.16 1.11 -5.08
CA ILE A 86 -0.04 0.60 -4.28
C ILE A 86 -0.26 0.92 -2.80
N GLY A 87 -0.66 2.16 -2.49
CA GLY A 87 -0.93 2.57 -1.12
C GLY A 87 -2.00 1.68 -0.45
N TYR A 88 -3.11 1.44 -1.16
CA TYR A 88 -4.17 0.57 -0.66
C TYR A 88 -3.67 -0.87 -0.45
N LEU A 89 -3.05 -1.48 -1.47
CA LEU A 89 -2.50 -2.84 -1.42
C LEU A 89 -1.53 -3.07 -0.26
N MET A 90 -0.86 -2.03 0.24
CA MET A 90 0.10 -2.14 1.34
C MET A 90 -0.55 -1.90 2.70
N VAL A 91 -1.45 -0.92 2.79
CA VAL A 91 -2.07 -0.50 4.06
C VAL A 91 -3.21 -1.41 4.48
N SER A 92 -3.93 -2.01 3.52
CA SER A 92 -5.20 -2.69 3.78
C SER A 92 -5.07 -4.02 4.52
N TRP A 93 -3.91 -4.69 4.50
CA TRP A 93 -3.74 -6.02 5.10
C TRP A 93 -3.87 -6.02 6.63
N TRP A 94 -3.25 -5.05 7.32
CA TRP A 94 -3.31 -4.97 8.78
C TRP A 94 -4.75 -4.84 9.33
N PRO A 95 -5.60 -3.89 8.85
CA PRO A 95 -6.98 -3.82 9.32
C PRO A 95 -7.82 -5.00 8.79
N HIS A 96 -7.53 -5.54 7.61
CA HIS A 96 -8.21 -6.71 7.07
C HIS A 96 -8.05 -7.95 7.96
N LEU A 97 -6.80 -8.30 8.32
CA LEU A 97 -6.52 -9.41 9.22
C LEU A 97 -7.10 -9.18 10.62
N GLY A 98 -6.99 -7.96 11.14
CA GLY A 98 -7.55 -7.60 12.44
C GLY A 98 -9.08 -7.76 12.49
N MET A 99 -9.78 -7.26 11.46
CA MET A 99 -11.23 -7.40 11.37
C MET A 99 -11.64 -8.88 11.27
N HIS A 100 -10.95 -9.70 10.48
CA HIS A 100 -11.19 -11.15 10.48
C HIS A 100 -11.01 -11.79 11.85
N ALA A 101 -9.93 -11.43 12.56
CA ALA A 101 -9.67 -11.96 13.91
C ALA A 101 -10.78 -11.60 14.91
N SER A 102 -11.40 -10.42 14.76
CA SER A 102 -12.44 -9.92 15.67
C SER A 102 -13.86 -10.36 15.29
N ASN A 103 -14.06 -10.80 14.05
CA ASN A 103 -15.39 -11.09 13.51
C ASN A 103 -16.01 -12.37 14.10
N GLY A 104 -15.19 -13.38 14.38
CA GLY A 104 -15.67 -14.70 14.79
C GLY A 104 -16.53 -15.36 13.70
N MET A 105 -17.68 -15.93 14.08
CA MET A 105 -18.54 -16.74 13.20
C MET A 105 -19.67 -15.94 12.50
N ASP A 106 -19.64 -14.61 12.54
CA ASP A 106 -20.65 -13.78 11.87
C ASP A 106 -20.42 -13.74 10.35
N ILE A 107 -21.26 -14.46 9.60
CA ILE A 107 -21.20 -14.51 8.13
C ILE A 107 -21.53 -13.15 7.51
N GLY A 108 -22.42 -12.36 8.12
CA GLY A 108 -22.75 -11.02 7.62
C GLY A 108 -21.55 -10.08 7.72
N GLY A 109 -20.88 -10.09 8.87
CA GLY A 109 -19.62 -9.38 9.09
C GLY A 109 -18.50 -9.84 8.14
N LEU A 110 -18.36 -11.15 7.90
CA LEU A 110 -17.39 -11.67 6.92
C LEU A 110 -17.62 -11.10 5.52
N LEU A 111 -18.87 -11.07 5.04
CA LEU A 111 -19.19 -10.49 3.73
C LEU A 111 -18.80 -9.01 3.67
N VAL A 112 -19.09 -8.24 4.73
CA VAL A 112 -18.70 -6.82 4.78
C VAL A 112 -17.18 -6.65 4.72
N ILE A 113 -16.44 -7.46 5.48
CA ILE A 113 -14.96 -7.46 5.48
C ILE A 113 -14.45 -7.79 4.07
N ASP A 114 -14.96 -8.86 3.46
CA ASP A 114 -14.48 -9.32 2.16
C ASP A 114 -14.76 -8.29 1.06
N PHE A 115 -15.96 -7.71 1.00
CA PHE A 115 -16.27 -6.65 0.03
C PHE A 115 -15.48 -5.37 0.28
N LEU A 116 -15.18 -5.03 1.55
CA LEU A 116 -14.40 -3.84 1.88
C LEU A 116 -12.93 -4.00 1.49
N PHE A 117 -12.35 -5.20 1.60
CA PHE A 117 -10.92 -5.40 1.36
C PHE A 117 -10.62 -6.09 0.02
N HIS A 118 -11.21 -7.24 -0.27
CA HIS A 118 -10.89 -8.04 -1.44
C HIS A 118 -11.25 -7.31 -2.74
N LEU A 119 -12.46 -6.78 -2.86
CA LEU A 119 -12.89 -6.14 -4.10
C LEU A 119 -12.00 -4.92 -4.45
N PRO A 120 -11.67 -4.01 -3.52
CA PRO A 120 -10.69 -2.96 -3.80
C PRO A 120 -9.26 -3.47 -4.08
N LEU A 121 -8.81 -4.57 -3.46
CA LEU A 121 -7.52 -5.21 -3.79
C LEU A 121 -7.51 -5.70 -5.24
N GLU A 122 -8.58 -6.36 -5.69
CA GLU A 122 -8.73 -6.83 -7.08
C GLU A 122 -8.75 -5.66 -8.07
N ILE A 123 -9.52 -4.62 -7.77
CA ILE A 123 -9.57 -3.39 -8.57
C ILE A 123 -8.18 -2.74 -8.65
N ALA A 124 -7.47 -2.65 -7.53
CA ALA A 124 -6.10 -2.13 -7.50
C ALA A 124 -5.15 -2.94 -8.39
N GLY A 125 -5.27 -4.27 -8.38
CA GLY A 125 -4.53 -5.16 -9.28
C GLY A 125 -4.80 -4.88 -10.76
N VAL A 126 -6.08 -4.78 -11.14
CA VAL A 126 -6.48 -4.45 -12.53
C VAL A 126 -6.00 -3.07 -12.95
N VAL A 127 -6.14 -2.07 -12.08
CA VAL A 127 -5.66 -0.70 -12.33
C VAL A 127 -4.16 -0.68 -12.55
N LEU A 128 -3.38 -1.39 -11.73
CA LEU A 128 -1.93 -1.46 -11.89
C LEU A 128 -1.52 -2.19 -13.16
N ALA A 129 -2.20 -3.28 -13.53
CA ALA A 129 -1.97 -3.98 -14.79
C ALA A 129 -2.22 -3.06 -16.00
N TYR A 130 -3.32 -2.30 -15.98
CA TYR A 130 -3.61 -1.31 -17.02
C TYR A 130 -2.57 -0.17 -17.04
N CYS A 131 -2.19 0.35 -15.87
CA CYS A 131 -1.17 1.39 -15.77
C CYS A 131 0.16 0.92 -16.36
N ALA A 132 0.60 -0.31 -16.05
CA ALA A 132 1.80 -0.91 -16.62
C ALA A 132 1.71 -1.02 -18.15
N TYR A 133 0.61 -1.57 -18.68
CA TYR A 133 0.37 -1.65 -20.12
C TYR A 133 0.45 -0.27 -20.79
N SER A 134 -0.22 0.73 -20.21
CA SER A 134 -0.24 2.09 -20.78
C SER A 134 1.13 2.80 -20.71
N LEU A 135 1.96 2.48 -19.71
CA LEU A 135 3.34 2.96 -19.63
C LEU A 135 4.17 2.39 -20.77
N PHE A 136 4.09 1.09 -21.01
CA PHE A 136 4.80 0.45 -22.12
C PHE A 136 4.34 0.97 -23.49
N ALA A 137 3.04 1.21 -23.65
CA ALA A 137 2.50 1.81 -24.87
C ALA A 137 3.04 3.24 -25.09
N SER A 138 3.07 4.07 -24.04
CA SER A 138 3.59 5.46 -24.12
C SER A 138 5.10 5.51 -24.34
N TRP A 139 5.84 4.57 -23.76
CA TRP A 139 7.28 4.40 -24.00
C TRP A 139 7.55 4.04 -25.46
N ARG A 140 6.84 3.05 -26.01
CA ARG A 140 6.99 2.62 -27.42
C ARG A 140 6.63 3.72 -28.41
N SER A 141 5.72 4.62 -28.06
CA SER A 141 5.34 5.75 -28.92
C SER A 141 6.26 6.97 -28.79
N GLY A 142 7.32 6.90 -27.96
CA GLY A 142 8.22 8.04 -27.68
C GLY A 142 7.60 9.16 -26.84
N LYS A 143 6.31 9.08 -26.51
CA LYS A 143 5.57 10.10 -25.77
C LYS A 143 6.12 10.29 -24.36
N LEU A 144 6.52 9.19 -23.73
CA LEU A 144 7.08 9.20 -22.38
C LEU A 144 8.41 9.97 -22.34
N ALA A 145 9.29 9.76 -23.32
CA ALA A 145 10.58 10.46 -23.43
C ALA A 145 10.38 11.96 -23.70
N GLY A 146 9.47 12.30 -24.63
CA GLY A 146 9.14 13.70 -24.90
C GLY A 146 8.60 14.44 -23.67
N ALA A 147 7.74 13.78 -22.87
CA ALA A 147 7.21 14.36 -21.65
C ALA A 147 8.26 14.53 -20.54
N ALA A 148 9.25 13.63 -20.46
CA ALA A 148 10.35 13.75 -19.52
C ALA A 148 11.24 14.97 -19.86
N HIS A 149 11.66 15.09 -21.14
CA HIS A 149 12.48 16.22 -21.59
C HIS A 149 11.78 17.57 -21.42
N ALA A 150 10.49 17.67 -21.76
CA ALA A 150 9.72 18.89 -21.55
C ALA A 150 9.61 19.28 -20.06
N GLY A 151 9.58 18.29 -19.17
CA GLY A 151 9.62 18.52 -17.72
C GLY A 151 10.96 19.10 -17.25
N ASP A 152 12.06 18.59 -17.78
CA ASP A 152 13.41 19.06 -17.44
C ASP A 152 13.67 20.49 -17.94
N GLU A 153 13.20 20.82 -19.16
CA GLU A 153 13.30 22.18 -19.71
C GLU A 153 12.49 23.20 -18.90
N ALA A 154 11.27 22.84 -18.48
CA ALA A 154 10.44 23.70 -17.65
C ALA A 154 11.10 24.01 -16.29
N LEU A 155 11.75 23.02 -15.68
CA LEU A 155 12.49 23.18 -14.42
C LEU A 155 13.74 24.06 -14.59
N ALA A 156 14.45 23.94 -15.72
CA ALA A 156 15.61 24.78 -16.02
C ALA A 156 15.23 26.26 -16.28
N GLY A 157 14.07 26.50 -16.88
CA GLY A 157 13.54 27.84 -17.13
C GLY A 157 13.05 28.57 -15.87
N GLU A 158 12.57 27.84 -14.86
CA GLU A 158 12.23 28.42 -13.55
C GLU A 158 13.46 28.75 -12.72
N ALA A 159 14.56 28.00 -12.83
CA ALA A 159 15.79 28.23 -12.07
C ALA A 159 16.61 29.45 -12.55
N THR A 160 16.26 30.03 -13.70
CA THR A 160 16.96 31.16 -14.34
C THR A 160 16.19 32.49 -14.29
N ARG A 161 15.04 32.52 -13.59
CA ARG A 161 14.22 33.72 -13.33
C ARG A 161 14.26 34.08 -11.85
#